data_AF-A0A1L5KVW1-F1
#
_entry.id   AF-A0A1L5KVW1-F1
#
_cell.length_a   1.000
_cell.length_b   1.000
_cell.length_c   1.000
_cell.angle_alpha   90.00
_cell.angle_beta   90.00
_cell.angle_gamma   90.00
#
_symmetry.space_group_name_H-M   'P 1'
#
loop_
_entity.id
_entity.type
_entity.pdbx_description
1 polymer ?
#
loop_
_entity_poly.entity_id
_entity_poly.type
_entity_poly.pdbx_seq_one_letter_code
_entity_poly.pdbx_strand_id
1 'polypeptide(L)' 'SFDARLAATAESLARESGIEVPDWVWRDARYVDEPVWAFQGHNPEARIYLRQTTPPEFASRNLYTGDNVLARC' A
#
# COMPACT_ATOMS: atom_id res chain seq x y z
N SER A 1 -2.35 9.27 -5.82
CA SER A 1 -1.71 8.54 -4.71
C SER A 1 -2.65 8.29 -3.53
N PHE A 2 -3.49 9.25 -3.12
CA PHE A 2 -4.43 9.07 -2.00
C PHE A 2 -5.46 7.95 -2.25
N ASP A 3 -6.13 7.94 -3.41
CA ASP A 3 -7.08 6.90 -3.79
C ASP A 3 -6.47 5.49 -3.82
N ALA A 4 -5.21 5.37 -4.27
CA ALA A 4 -4.47 4.11 -4.28
C ALA A 4 -4.23 3.58 -2.85
N ARG A 5 -3.94 4.48 -1.89
CA ARG A 5 -3.84 4.11 -0.47
C ARG A 5 -5.19 3.68 0.10
N LEU A 6 -6.27 4.37 -0.26
CA LEU A 6 -7.62 3.96 0.17
C LEU A 6 -7.97 2.56 -0.37
N ALA A 7 -7.64 2.26 -1.63
CA ALA A 7 -7.84 0.94 -2.20
C ALA A 7 -7.02 -0.14 -1.50
N ALA A 8 -5.73 0.12 -1.24
CA ALA A 8 -4.85 -0.80 -0.52
C ALA A 8 -5.35 -1.08 0.91
N THR A 9 -5.76 -0.03 1.63
CA THR A 9 -6.33 -0.16 2.98
C THR A 9 -7.65 -0.93 2.96
N ALA A 10 -8.54 -0.65 2.00
CA ALA A 10 -9.82 -1.34 1.88
C ALA A 10 -9.62 -2.84 1.58
N GLU A 11 -8.68 -3.18 0.68
CA GLU A 11 -8.31 -4.56 0.37
C GLU A 11 -7.75 -5.27 1.61
N SER A 12 -6.84 -4.61 2.33
CA SER A 12 -6.25 -5.17 3.56
C SER A 12 -7.31 -5.42 4.64
N LEU A 13 -8.18 -4.44 4.92
CA LEU A 13 -9.24 -4.57 5.92
C LEU A 13 -10.26 -5.65 5.55
N ALA A 14 -10.62 -5.74 4.27
CA ALA A 14 -11.56 -6.76 3.80
C ALA A 14 -10.98 -8.17 3.97
N ARG A 15 -9.71 -8.36 3.60
CA ARG A 15 -8.99 -9.63 3.82
C ARG A 15 -8.89 -10.00 5.29
N GLU A 16 -8.50 -9.05 6.15
CA GLU A 16 -8.38 -9.25 7.58
C GLU A 16 -9.74 -9.63 8.21
N SER A 17 -10.81 -8.99 7.75
CA SER A 17 -12.17 -9.23 8.26
C SER A 17 -12.85 -10.46 7.65
N GLY A 18 -12.21 -11.14 6.69
CA GLY A 18 -12.78 -12.29 5.98
C GLY A 18 -14.01 -11.96 5.13
N ILE A 19 -14.15 -10.71 4.70
CA ILE A 19 -15.25 -10.26 3.83
C ILE A 19 -14.78 -10.14 2.38
N GLU A 20 -15.74 -10.07 1.47
CA GLU A 20 -15.45 -9.84 0.06
C GLU A 20 -14.74 -8.50 -0.16
N VAL A 21 -13.65 -8.53 -0.91
CA VAL A 21 -12.90 -7.33 -1.27
C VAL A 21 -13.71 -6.57 -2.34
N PRO A 22 -14.02 -5.27 -2.13
CA PRO A 22 -14.85 -4.53 -3.08
C PRO A 22 -14.16 -4.34 -4.44
N ASP A 23 -14.86 -4.62 -5.55
CA ASP A 23 -14.30 -4.55 -6.92
C ASP A 23 -13.60 -3.23 -7.28
N TRP A 24 -14.06 -2.13 -6.71
CA TRP A 24 -13.52 -0.81 -7.03
C TRP A 24 -12.03 -0.67 -6.66
N VAL A 25 -11.51 -1.50 -5.73
CA VAL A 25 -10.11 -1.43 -5.28
C VAL A 25 -9.13 -1.82 -6.39
N TRP A 26 -9.57 -2.61 -7.37
CA TRP A 26 -8.73 -3.09 -8.48
C TRP A 26 -8.89 -2.29 -9.76
N ARG A 27 -9.67 -1.20 -9.77
CA ARG A 27 -9.76 -0.33 -10.94
C ARG A 27 -8.41 0.30 -11.25
N ASP A 28 -8.07 0.47 -12.52
CA ASP A 28 -6.78 1.02 -12.97
C ASP A 28 -6.43 2.36 -12.29
N ALA A 29 -7.43 3.21 -12.06
CA ALA A 29 -7.30 4.48 -11.32
C ALA A 29 -6.87 4.34 -9.84
N ARG A 30 -6.66 3.11 -9.34
CA ARG A 30 -6.16 2.78 -7.99
C ARG A 30 -4.70 2.32 -7.99
N TYR A 31 -4.07 2.26 -9.15
CA TYR A 31 -2.65 2.00 -9.30
C TYR A 31 -1.95 3.32 -9.67
N VAL A 32 -0.70 3.47 -9.25
CA VAL A 32 0.14 4.59 -9.67
C VAL A 32 1.34 4.05 -10.43
N ASP A 33 1.71 4.73 -11.51
CA ASP A 33 2.79 4.28 -12.40
C ASP A 33 4.16 4.41 -11.72
N GLU A 34 4.34 5.50 -10.97
CA GLU A 34 5.59 5.78 -10.28
C GLU A 34 5.56 5.36 -8.80
N PRO A 35 6.69 4.85 -8.29
CA PRO A 35 6.81 4.42 -6.91
C PRO A 35 6.69 5.60 -5.94
N VAL A 36 5.70 5.54 -5.05
CA VAL A 36 5.47 6.50 -3.98
C VAL A 36 6.07 5.98 -2.69
N TRP A 37 7.08 6.68 -2.19
CA TRP A 37 7.81 6.29 -0.98
C TRP A 37 7.35 7.10 0.23
N ALA A 38 7.13 6.44 1.36
CA ALA A 38 6.95 7.10 2.65
C ALA A 38 8.31 7.51 3.26
N PHE A 39 8.28 8.41 4.25
CA PHE A 39 9.44 8.80 5.07
C PHE A 39 10.68 9.24 4.26
N GLN A 40 11.87 8.76 4.63
CA GLN A 40 13.17 9.04 3.99
C GLN A 40 13.32 8.32 2.63
N GLY A 41 12.27 8.27 1.81
CA GLY A 41 12.27 7.61 0.50
C GLY A 41 13.28 8.14 -0.52
N HIS A 42 14.10 9.14 -0.16
CA HIS A 42 15.27 9.58 -0.93
C HIS A 42 16.53 8.77 -0.62
N ASN A 43 16.61 8.12 0.54
CA ASN A 43 17.72 7.26 0.92
C ASN A 43 17.57 5.86 0.25
N PRO A 44 18.58 5.39 -0.53
CA PRO A 44 18.55 4.06 -1.15
C PRO A 44 18.32 2.90 -0.16
N GLU A 45 18.92 2.95 1.03
CA GLU A 45 18.75 1.90 2.04
C GLU A 45 17.31 1.85 2.57
N ALA A 46 16.71 3.02 2.79
CA ALA A 46 15.31 3.13 3.18
C ALA A 46 14.37 2.55 2.11
N ARG A 47 14.68 2.72 0.82
CA ARG A 47 13.90 2.11 -0.28
C ARG A 47 13.97 0.58 -0.27
N ILE A 48 15.13 0.01 0.03
CA ILE A 48 15.29 -1.45 0.14
C ILE A 48 14.44 -1.96 1.30
N TYR A 49 14.54 -1.34 2.48
CA TYR A 49 13.73 -1.70 3.63
C TYR A 49 12.24 -1.60 3.33
N LEU A 50 11.77 -0.46 2.80
CA LEU A 50 10.35 -0.27 2.48
C LEU A 50 9.84 -1.30 1.46
N ARG A 51 10.64 -1.66 0.45
CA ARG A 51 10.26 -2.73 -0.50
C ARG A 51 10.07 -4.09 0.17
N GLN A 52 10.83 -4.38 1.21
CA GLN A 52 10.78 -5.66 1.92
C GLN A 52 9.64 -5.72 2.94
N THR A 53 9.30 -4.59 3.57
CA THR A 53 8.34 -4.55 4.68
C THR A 53 6.95 -4.07 4.30
N THR A 54 6.80 -3.44 3.14
CA THR A 54 5.49 -2.96 2.64
C THR A 54 4.50 -4.13 2.47
N PRO A 55 3.27 -4.02 3.00
CA PRO A 55 2.23 -5.02 2.76
C PRO A 55 1.91 -5.22 1.27
N PRO A 56 1.58 -6.43 0.80
CA PRO A 56 1.35 -6.73 -0.62
C PRO A 56 0.30 -5.85 -1.30
N GLU A 57 -0.76 -5.47 -0.58
CA GLU A 57 -1.85 -4.62 -1.06
C GLU A 57 -1.35 -3.21 -1.45
N PHE A 58 -0.31 -2.73 -0.76
CA PHE A 58 0.31 -1.43 -1.03
C PHE A 58 1.39 -1.57 -2.10
N ALA A 59 2.24 -2.61 -2.00
CA ALA A 59 3.33 -2.86 -2.94
C ALA A 59 2.85 -3.06 -4.38
N SER A 60 1.74 -3.80 -4.57
CA SER A 60 1.11 -4.00 -5.89
C SER A 60 0.64 -2.71 -6.55
N ARG A 61 0.47 -1.63 -5.78
CA ARG A 61 0.07 -0.29 -6.24
C ARG A 61 1.24 0.70 -6.26
N ASN A 62 2.49 0.23 -6.22
CA ASN A 62 3.68 1.08 -6.16
C ASN A 62 3.71 2.02 -4.93
N LEU A 63 3.02 1.66 -3.85
CA LEU A 63 3.01 2.40 -2.60
C LEU A 63 3.96 1.72 -1.62
N TYR A 64 5.12 2.32 -1.36
CA TYR A 64 6.12 1.78 -0.45
C TYR A 64 6.10 2.51 0.88
N THR A 65 5.74 1.79 1.92
CA THR A 65 5.41 2.31 3.25
C THR A 65 6.00 1.41 4.34
N GLY A 66 6.10 1.92 5.57
CA GLY A 66 6.51 1.10 6.71
C GLY A 66 5.51 -0.02 7.01
N ASP A 67 5.98 -1.05 7.70
CA ASP A 67 5.18 -2.18 8.19
C ASP A 67 4.05 -1.75 9.15
N ASN A 68 4.23 -0.63 9.85
CA ASN A 68 3.25 -0.06 10.76
C ASN A 68 2.09 0.71 10.08
N VAL A 69 2.01 0.75 8.75
CA VAL A 69 0.96 1.53 8.04
C VAL A 69 -0.46 1.03 8.32
N LEU A 70 -0.59 -0.23 8.68
CA LEU A 70 -1.86 -0.86 9.07
C LEU A 70 -2.02 -0.96 10.59
N ALA A 71 -1.06 -0.46 11.38
CA ALA A 71 -1.21 -0.44 12.83
C ALA A 71 -2.47 0.36 13.22
N ARG A 72 -3.16 -0.13 14.24
CA ARG A 72 -4.32 0.54 14.86
C ARG A 72 -3.91 0.92 16.28
N CYS A 73 -4.20 2.16 16.67
CA CYS A 73 -4.04 2.62 18.05
C CYS A 73 -5.02 1.90 18.99
#